data_AF-A0A926F2M6-F1
#
_entry.id   AF-A0A926F2M6-F1
#
_cell.length_a   1.000
_cell.length_b   1.000
_cell.length_c   1.000
_cell.angle_alpha   90.00
_cell.angle_beta   90.00
_cell.angle_gamma   90.00
#
_symmetry.space_group_name_H-M   'P 1'
#
loop_
_entity.id
_entity.type
_entity.pdbx_description
1 polymer ?
#
loop_
_entity_poly.entity_id
_entity_poly.type
_entity_poly.pdbx_seq_one_letter_code
_entity_poly.pdbx_strand_id
1 'polypeptide(L)'
;MNHRFTIILFLFFCISFQISGQQIVKPSLKFGKPSNEELEITTYPADTTASAIVLYDIGPTSYRYDANEFSLTTQHRVKIKILKPNRNSKKYADLQAIWTTAVKKNNELIVLRKL
;
A
#
# COMPACT_ATOMS: atom_id res chain seq x y z
N MET A 1 11.50 -10.80 -49.74
CA MET A 1 10.89 -9.85 -48.79
C MET A 1 11.94 -8.78 -48.48
N ASN A 2 11.64 -7.50 -48.75
CA ASN A 2 12.66 -6.45 -48.78
C ASN A 2 13.20 -6.19 -47.37
N HIS A 3 14.52 -6.29 -47.17
CA HIS A 3 15.16 -6.18 -45.84
C HIS A 3 14.81 -4.88 -45.10
N ARG A 4 14.57 -3.80 -45.87
CA ARG A 4 14.09 -2.50 -45.37
C ARG A 4 12.68 -2.57 -44.80
N PHE A 5 11.80 -3.37 -45.40
CA PHE A 5 10.42 -3.57 -44.95
C PHE A 5 10.38 -4.37 -43.64
N THR A 6 11.24 -5.38 -43.50
CA THR A 6 11.37 -6.17 -42.27
C THR A 6 11.84 -5.33 -41.09
N ILE A 7 12.78 -4.39 -41.30
CA ILE A 7 13.28 -3.50 -40.25
C ILE A 7 12.17 -2.53 -39.78
N ILE A 8 11.37 -2.00 -40.69
CA ILE A 8 10.24 -1.12 -40.35
C ILE A 8 9.19 -1.86 -39.53
N LEU A 9 8.87 -3.11 -39.89
CA LEU A 9 7.91 -3.93 -39.15
C LEU A 9 8.41 -4.26 -37.73
N PHE A 10 9.72 -4.52 -37.58
CA PHE A 10 10.35 -4.76 -36.28
C PHE A 10 10.33 -3.51 -35.39
N LEU A 11 10.59 -2.32 -35.96
CA LEU A 11 10.49 -1.05 -35.23
C LEU A 11 9.05 -0.76 -34.77
N PHE A 12 8.05 -1.09 -35.59
CA PHE A 12 6.64 -0.92 -35.22
C PHE A 12 6.21 -1.87 -34.08
N PHE A 13 6.76 -3.10 -34.07
CA PHE A 13 6.55 -4.07 -32.99
C PHE A 13 7.15 -3.58 -31.65
N CYS A 14 8.34 -2.98 -31.66
CA CYS A 14 8.96 -2.43 -30.45
C CYS A 14 8.18 -1.25 -29.83
N ILE A 15 7.52 -0.43 -30.64
CA ILE A 15 6.70 0.71 -30.16
C ILE A 15 5.38 0.23 -29.56
N SER A 16 4.88 -0.94 -29.98
CA SER A 16 3.61 -1.50 -29.50
C SER A 16 3.72 -2.10 -28.09
N PHE A 17 4.94 -2.33 -27.58
CA PHE A 17 5.18 -2.78 -26.21
C PHE A 17 5.15 -1.59 -25.23
N GLN A 18 4.09 -0.79 -25.27
CA GLN A 18 3.83 0.24 -24.28
C GLN A 18 3.27 -0.43 -23.03
N ILE A 19 4.18 -0.77 -22.12
CA ILE A 19 4.06 -0.81 -20.66
C ILE A 19 2.60 -0.78 -20.17
N SER A 20 2.04 -1.96 -19.86
CA SER A 20 0.93 -2.06 -18.90
C SER A 20 1.49 -1.72 -17.52
N GLY A 21 1.65 -0.42 -17.26
CA GLY A 21 2.00 0.10 -15.96
C GLY A 21 0.83 -0.14 -15.04
N GLN A 22 1.04 -0.89 -13.96
CA GLN A 22 0.06 -1.05 -12.92
C GLN A 22 -0.37 0.35 -12.45
N GLN A 23 -1.67 0.65 -12.48
CA GLN A 23 -2.19 1.92 -11.93
C GLN A 23 -1.88 1.95 -10.44
N ILE A 24 -0.78 2.59 -10.06
CA ILE A 24 -0.46 2.89 -8.67
C ILE A 24 -1.36 4.07 -8.31
N VAL A 25 -2.58 3.77 -7.87
CA VAL A 25 -3.47 4.77 -7.27
C VAL A 25 -2.72 5.35 -6.07
N LYS A 26 -2.40 6.66 -6.12
CA LYS A 26 -1.76 7.34 -5.01
C LYS A 26 -2.82 7.56 -3.95
N PRO A 27 -2.77 6.86 -2.81
CA PRO A 27 -3.83 6.92 -1.84
C PRO A 27 -3.83 8.29 -1.14
N SER A 28 -5.01 8.81 -0.89
CA SER A 28 -5.20 10.08 -0.19
C SER A 28 -4.85 9.91 1.29
N LEU A 29 -3.90 10.72 1.77
CA LEU A 29 -3.52 10.78 3.18
C LEU A 29 -4.59 11.44 4.08
N LYS A 30 -5.67 11.99 3.50
CA LYS A 30 -6.78 12.57 4.27
C LYS A 30 -7.66 11.46 4.83
N PHE A 31 -7.86 11.47 6.15
CA PHE A 31 -8.87 10.64 6.80
C PHE A 31 -10.28 11.19 6.58
N GLY A 32 -11.27 10.31 6.45
CA GLY A 32 -12.69 10.66 6.38
C GLY A 32 -13.23 11.09 5.01
N LYS A 33 -12.37 11.33 4.01
CA LYS A 33 -12.79 11.61 2.62
C LYS A 33 -12.00 10.74 1.65
N PRO A 34 -12.53 9.58 1.23
CA PRO A 34 -11.88 8.74 0.21
C PRO A 34 -11.86 9.49 -1.14
N SER A 35 -10.81 9.27 -1.94
CA SER A 35 -10.78 9.77 -3.32
C SER A 35 -11.64 8.89 -4.23
N ASN A 36 -12.09 9.42 -5.37
CA ASN A 36 -12.87 8.63 -6.34
C ASN A 36 -12.08 7.41 -6.84
N GLU A 37 -10.77 7.59 -7.10
CA GLU A 37 -9.86 6.51 -7.47
C GLU A 37 -9.83 5.39 -6.42
N GLU A 38 -9.80 5.72 -5.12
CA GLU A 38 -9.86 4.73 -4.04
C GLU A 38 -11.22 4.02 -3.94
N LEU A 39 -12.29 4.67 -4.39
CA LEU A 39 -13.62 4.08 -4.43
C LEU A 39 -13.74 3.05 -5.55
N GLU A 40 -13.17 3.35 -6.71
CA GLU A 40 -13.18 2.54 -7.92
C GLU A 40 -12.35 1.24 -7.80
N ILE A 41 -11.41 1.18 -6.86
CA ILE A 41 -10.67 -0.07 -6.58
C ILE A 41 -11.64 -1.11 -6.00
N THR A 42 -11.97 -2.10 -6.82
CA THR A 42 -12.86 -3.23 -6.50
C THR A 42 -12.13 -4.56 -6.48
N THR A 43 -10.97 -4.66 -7.14
CA THR A 43 -10.14 -5.86 -7.20
C THR A 43 -8.67 -5.49 -7.07
N TYR A 44 -7.88 -6.44 -6.56
CA TYR A 44 -6.42 -6.31 -6.52
C TYR A 44 -5.83 -7.22 -7.59
N PRO A 45 -5.16 -6.68 -8.64
CA PRO A 45 -4.74 -7.48 -9.79
C PRO A 45 -3.75 -8.60 -9.45
N ALA A 46 -2.87 -8.39 -8.47
CA ALA A 46 -1.86 -9.38 -8.08
C ALA A 46 -2.45 -10.52 -7.22
N ASP A 47 -3.56 -10.27 -6.52
CA ASP A 47 -4.31 -11.29 -5.81
C ASP A 47 -5.81 -10.96 -5.88
N THR A 48 -6.46 -11.54 -6.88
CA THR A 48 -7.91 -11.36 -7.09
C THR A 48 -8.73 -12.04 -6.00
N THR A 49 -8.14 -12.88 -5.15
CA THR A 49 -8.80 -13.53 -4.02
C THR A 49 -8.86 -12.64 -2.78
N ALA A 50 -8.01 -11.60 -2.70
CA ALA A 50 -7.90 -10.68 -1.58
C ALA A 50 -9.26 -10.11 -1.11
N SER A 51 -9.49 -10.17 0.20
CA SER A 51 -10.70 -9.62 0.83
C SER A 51 -10.56 -8.13 1.15
N ALA A 52 -9.34 -7.65 1.39
CA ALA A 52 -9.00 -6.27 1.67
C ALA A 52 -7.57 -5.96 1.20
N ILE A 53 -7.27 -4.69 1.03
CA ILE A 53 -5.94 -4.18 0.68
C ILE A 53 -5.53 -3.04 1.61
N VAL A 54 -4.24 -2.96 1.91
CA VAL A 54 -3.65 -1.80 2.58
C VAL A 54 -3.35 -0.76 1.50
N LEU A 55 -4.01 0.39 1.58
CA LEU A 55 -3.78 1.52 0.67
C LEU A 55 -2.47 2.23 1.05
N TYR A 56 -2.28 2.50 2.35
CA TYR A 56 -0.99 2.96 2.87
C TYR A 56 -0.78 2.54 4.32
N ASP A 57 0.48 2.45 4.68
CA ASP A 57 0.98 2.40 6.06
C ASP A 57 2.10 3.45 6.17
N ILE A 58 1.82 4.53 6.90
CA ILE A 58 2.80 5.60 7.14
C ILE A 58 3.11 5.69 8.63
N GLY A 59 4.39 5.83 8.94
CA GLY A 59 4.91 5.81 10.30
C GLY A 59 5.81 7.01 10.63
N PRO A 60 5.33 8.28 10.59
CA PRO A 60 6.17 9.40 10.98
C PRO A 60 6.72 9.19 12.39
N THR A 61 8.05 9.22 12.49
CA THR A 61 8.80 9.09 13.74
C THR A 61 9.30 10.46 14.16
N SER A 62 9.03 10.85 15.40
CA SER A 62 9.60 12.03 16.03
C SER A 62 10.58 11.64 17.12
N TYR A 63 11.60 12.48 17.29
CA TYR A 63 12.60 12.36 18.33
C TYR A 63 12.39 13.50 19.31
N ARG A 64 12.40 13.19 20.61
CA ARG A 64 12.41 14.17 21.68
C ARG A 64 13.54 13.85 22.63
N TYR A 65 14.15 14.90 23.16
CA TYR A 65 15.14 14.81 24.22
C TYR A 65 14.63 15.65 25.38
N ASP A 66 14.22 14.99 26.45
CA ASP A 66 13.66 15.62 27.65
C ASP A 66 14.22 14.88 28.87
N ALA A 67 14.48 15.60 29.97
CA ALA A 67 14.95 15.01 31.24
C ALA A 67 16.16 14.05 31.11
N ASN A 68 17.13 14.38 30.24
CA ASN A 68 18.30 13.56 29.92
C ASN A 68 18.01 12.19 29.27
N GLU A 69 16.80 11.99 28.74
CA GLU A 69 16.44 10.78 28.02
C GLU A 69 16.03 11.09 26.57
N PHE A 70 16.47 10.24 25.64
CA PHE A 70 15.96 10.23 24.28
C PHE A 70 14.68 9.40 24.21
N SER A 71 13.63 9.98 23.65
CA SER A 71 12.39 9.29 23.34
C SER A 71 12.13 9.34 21.83
N LEU A 72 11.78 8.18 21.28
CA LEU A 72 11.32 8.03 19.91
C LEU A 72 9.83 7.73 19.95
N THR A 73 9.04 8.56 19.29
CA THR A 73 7.60 8.32 19.13
C THR A 73 7.31 8.07 17.66
N THR A 74 6.81 6.88 17.33
CA THR A 74 6.35 6.57 15.98
C THR A 74 4.83 6.55 15.95
N GLN A 75 4.23 7.38 15.10
CA GLN A 75 2.80 7.35 14.88
C GLN A 75 2.49 6.48 13.66
N HIS A 76 1.80 5.35 13.85
CA HIS A 76 1.37 4.50 12.74
C HIS A 76 -0.02 4.91 12.25
N ARG A 77 -0.14 5.15 10.93
CA ARG A 77 -1.41 5.44 10.26
C ARG A 77 -1.58 4.46 9.11
N VAL A 78 -2.53 3.55 9.27
CA VAL A 78 -2.84 2.51 8.28
C VAL A 78 -4.22 2.79 7.70
N LYS A 79 -4.34 2.76 6.36
CA LYS A 79 -5.63 2.86 5.65
C LYS A 79 -5.88 1.58 4.88
N ILE A 80 -7.00 0.93 5.18
CA ILE A 80 -7.39 -0.36 4.61
C ILE A 80 -8.66 -0.17 3.78
N LYS A 81 -8.66 -0.67 2.55
CA LYS A 81 -9.86 -0.76 1.70
C LYS A 81 -10.34 -2.21 1.70
N ILE A 82 -11.61 -2.42 2.02
CA ILE A 82 -12.27 -3.72 1.93
C ILE A 82 -12.78 -3.87 0.50
N LEU A 83 -12.38 -4.94 -0.19
CA LEU A 83 -12.74 -5.23 -1.59
C LEU A 83 -13.94 -6.17 -1.68
N LYS A 84 -13.93 -7.22 -0.85
CA LYS A 84 -15.00 -8.21 -0.79
C LYS A 84 -15.66 -8.09 0.57
N PRO A 85 -16.87 -7.50 0.65
CA PRO A 85 -17.64 -7.48 1.87
C PRO A 85 -18.19 -8.90 2.12
N ASN A 86 -17.32 -9.84 2.49
CA ASN A 86 -17.76 -11.16 2.88
C ASN A 86 -18.48 -11.03 4.24
N ARG A 87 -19.42 -11.93 4.57
CA ARG A 87 -20.21 -11.83 5.82
C ARG A 87 -19.35 -11.68 7.09
N ASN A 88 -18.10 -12.13 7.02
CA ASN A 88 -17.10 -12.08 8.09
C ASN A 88 -16.27 -10.79 8.12
N SER A 89 -16.15 -10.03 7.02
CA SER A 89 -15.39 -8.78 6.98
C SER A 89 -16.05 -7.64 7.77
N LYS A 90 -17.28 -7.85 8.26
CA LYS A 90 -17.93 -6.99 9.26
C LYS A 90 -17.34 -7.12 10.66
N LYS A 91 -16.54 -8.16 10.96
CA LYS A 91 -15.93 -8.28 12.28
C LYS A 91 -14.71 -7.36 12.33
N TYR A 92 -14.91 -6.21 12.96
CA TYR A 92 -13.88 -5.36 13.55
C TYR A 92 -12.70 -6.15 14.14
N ALA A 93 -12.94 -7.36 14.66
CA ALA A 93 -11.92 -8.28 15.15
C ALA A 93 -10.80 -8.64 14.15
N ASP A 94 -11.09 -8.83 12.86
CA ASP A 94 -10.07 -9.18 11.86
C ASP A 94 -9.18 -7.96 11.55
N LEU A 95 -9.79 -6.77 11.46
CA LEU A 95 -9.07 -5.51 11.34
C LEU A 95 -8.26 -5.20 12.60
N GLN A 96 -8.82 -5.51 13.78
CA GLN A 96 -8.15 -5.38 15.06
C GLN A 96 -6.93 -6.30 15.12
N ALA A 97 -7.03 -7.56 14.68
CA ALA A 97 -5.91 -8.50 14.68
C ALA A 97 -4.76 -8.02 13.78
N ILE A 98 -5.08 -7.49 12.59
CA ILE A 98 -4.10 -6.89 11.67
C ILE A 98 -3.44 -5.67 12.33
N TRP A 99 -4.23 -4.77 12.92
CA TRP A 99 -3.72 -3.60 13.65
C TRP A 99 -2.82 -3.99 14.81
N THR A 100 -3.24 -4.99 15.61
CA THR A 100 -2.48 -5.47 16.77
C THR A 100 -1.14 -6.07 16.34
N THR A 101 -1.13 -6.80 15.23
CA THR A 101 0.08 -7.38 14.64
C THR A 101 1.04 -6.29 14.14
N ALA A 102 0.51 -5.26 13.47
CA ALA A 102 1.30 -4.11 13.02
C ALA A 102 1.92 -3.37 14.20
N VAL A 103 1.13 -3.03 15.22
CA VAL A 103 1.60 -2.36 16.45
C VAL A 103 2.67 -3.19 17.17
N LYS A 104 2.48 -4.51 17.30
CA LYS A 104 3.45 -5.40 17.96
C LYS A 104 4.80 -5.40 17.22
N LYS A 105 4.79 -5.59 15.90
CA LYS A 105 6.00 -5.57 15.06
C LYS A 105 6.75 -4.24 15.19
N ASN A 106 6.02 -3.14 15.28
CA ASN A 106 6.62 -1.81 15.43
C ASN A 106 7.22 -1.60 16.83
N ASN A 107 6.55 -2.05 17.88
CA ASN A 107 7.10 -2.03 19.24
C ASN A 107 8.37 -2.86 19.34
N GLU A 108 8.42 -4.04 18.73
CA GLU A 108 9.61 -4.89 18.67
C GLU A 108 10.78 -4.19 17.95
N LEU A 109 10.52 -3.54 16.81
CA LEU A 109 11.54 -2.75 16.11
C LEU A 109 12.06 -1.57 16.93
N ILE A 110 11.21 -0.91 17.72
CA ILE A 110 11.62 0.17 18.64
C ILE A 110 12.53 -0.38 19.74
N VAL A 111 12.18 -1.53 20.34
CA VAL A 111 13.01 -2.19 21.37
C VAL A 111 14.38 -2.56 20.80
N LEU A 112 14.42 -3.13 19.59
CA LEU A 112 15.68 -3.50 18.93
C LEU A 112 16.53 -2.29 18.50
N ARG A 113 15.94 -1.11 18.34
CA ARG A 113 16.63 0.13 17.97
C ARG A 113 16.98 1.03 19.16
N LYS A 114 16.59 0.67 20.38
CA LYS A 114 16.92 1.44 21.58
C LYS A 114 18.44 1.32 21.81
N LEU A 115 19.18 2.36 21.42
CA LEU A 115 20.59 2.56 21.75
C LEU A 115 20.74 2.93 23.23
#